data_AF-A0A939R8H9-F1
#
_entry.id   AF-A0A939R8H9-F1
#
_cell.length_a   1.000
_cell.length_b   1.000
_cell.length_c   1.000
_cell.angle_alpha   90.00
_cell.angle_beta   90.00
_cell.angle_gamma   90.00
#
_symmetry.space_group_name_H-M   'P 1'
#
loop_
_entity.id
_entity.type
_entity.pdbx_description
1 polymer ?
#
loop_
_entity_poly.entity_id
_entity_poly.type
_entity_poly.pdbx_seq_one_letter_code
_entity_poly.pdbx_strand_id
1 'polypeptide(L)'
;MADLNELSSKLIAIKDEITDQLKDIASSKAVYEYRKTLMDAKNGQIGSLMKEMGKIPNELKAEYGKKVNEIKNWAQAQFDAVDARLKEAEMKKRYESEAIDVTLPSEKPAKGNLHPNTQVRNQIVDIFGSMGFQIFEGTEIETDYYNFTALNIPQDHPARDMQDTFYLSPGFLLRTQTSAGQIHVMENQKPPIKIISPGKVFRSDDDATHSPMFT
;
A
#
# COMPACT_ATOMS: atom_id res chain seq x y z
N MET A 1 5.57 72.75 -1.13
CA MET A 1 6.41 72.14 -0.06
C MET A 1 5.59 71.55 1.10
N ALA A 2 4.39 72.06 1.43
CA ALA A 2 3.56 71.51 2.52
C ALA A 2 3.03 70.08 2.28
N ASP A 3 2.73 69.72 1.03
CA ASP A 3 2.08 68.44 0.66
C ASP A 3 2.93 67.18 0.91
N LEU A 4 4.28 67.28 0.81
CA LEU A 4 5.17 66.13 0.92
C LEU A 4 5.55 65.78 2.37
N ASN A 5 5.61 66.78 3.25
CA ASN A 5 5.90 66.56 4.69
C ASN A 5 4.70 65.98 5.41
N GLU A 6 3.47 66.41 5.05
CA GLU A 6 2.23 65.85 5.60
C GLU A 6 1.97 64.41 5.13
N LEU A 7 2.38 64.07 3.91
CA LEU A 7 2.39 62.69 3.44
C LEU A 7 3.38 61.83 4.24
N SER A 8 4.60 62.32 4.44
CA SER A 8 5.63 61.58 5.18
C SER A 8 5.21 61.31 6.64
N SER A 9 4.53 62.23 7.32
CA SER A 9 4.00 61.99 8.67
C SER A 9 2.85 60.98 8.68
N LYS A 10 1.91 61.05 7.71
CA LYS A 10 0.84 60.05 7.55
C LYS A 10 1.38 58.64 7.26
N LEU A 11 2.43 58.52 6.45
CA LEU A 11 3.07 57.24 6.13
C LEU A 11 3.79 56.62 7.33
N ILE A 12 4.38 57.44 8.22
CA ILE A 12 5.00 56.98 9.47
C ILE A 12 3.92 56.47 10.43
N ALA A 13 2.83 57.21 10.60
CA ALA A 13 1.71 56.76 11.43
C ALA A 13 1.12 55.42 10.96
N ILE A 14 0.98 55.22 9.65
CA ILE A 14 0.51 53.95 9.07
C ILE A 14 1.53 52.82 9.32
N LYS A 15 2.84 53.08 9.28
CA LYS A 15 3.87 52.08 9.63
C LYS A 15 3.77 51.65 11.08
N ASP A 16 3.62 52.60 11.98
CA ASP A 16 3.56 52.33 13.42
C ASP A 16 2.27 51.55 13.76
N GLU A 17 1.13 51.96 13.18
CA GLU A 17 -0.15 51.25 13.33
C GLU A 17 -0.06 49.80 12.83
N ILE A 18 0.52 49.59 11.64
CA ILE A 18 0.73 48.24 11.08
C ILE A 18 1.64 47.42 11.98
N THR A 19 2.71 48.00 12.49
CA THR A 19 3.70 47.29 13.32
C THR A 19 3.12 46.87 14.66
N ASP A 20 2.27 47.68 15.27
CA ASP A 20 1.63 47.36 16.55
C ASP A 20 0.49 46.35 16.37
N GLN A 21 -0.40 46.54 15.40
CA GLN A 21 -1.51 45.61 15.16
C GLN A 21 -1.02 44.22 14.70
N LEU A 22 0.09 44.15 13.94
CA LEU A 22 0.69 42.87 13.54
C LEU A 22 1.24 42.05 14.72
N LYS A 23 1.50 42.65 15.88
CA LYS A 23 1.94 41.92 17.09
C LYS A 23 0.78 41.16 17.75
N ASP A 24 -0.43 41.72 17.67
CA ASP A 24 -1.61 41.23 18.39
C ASP A 24 -2.44 40.24 17.58
N ILE A 25 -2.19 40.13 16.27
CA ILE A 25 -2.93 39.21 15.40
C ILE A 25 -2.51 37.76 15.63
N ALA A 26 -3.48 36.94 16.07
CA ALA A 26 -3.26 35.56 16.47
C ALA A 26 -3.61 34.50 15.41
N SER A 27 -4.11 34.87 14.22
CA SER A 27 -4.49 33.89 13.18
C SER A 27 -4.25 34.40 11.76
N SER A 28 -3.95 33.48 10.83
CA SER A 28 -3.77 33.80 9.40
C SER A 28 -5.01 34.49 8.80
N LYS A 29 -6.21 34.08 9.23
CA LYS A 29 -7.48 34.70 8.80
C LYS A 29 -7.59 36.16 9.26
N ALA A 30 -7.19 36.45 10.49
CA ALA A 30 -7.18 37.82 11.01
C ALA A 30 -6.12 38.71 10.31
N VAL A 31 -4.97 38.13 9.88
CA VAL A 31 -4.00 38.85 9.05
C VAL A 31 -4.62 39.24 7.71
N TYR A 32 -5.37 38.34 7.08
CA TYR A 32 -6.05 38.62 5.81
C TYR A 32 -7.13 39.71 5.94
N GLU A 33 -7.95 39.66 6.99
CA GLU A 33 -8.98 40.67 7.24
C GLU A 33 -8.37 42.05 7.50
N TYR A 34 -7.29 42.12 8.29
CA TYR A 34 -6.57 43.38 8.55
C TYR A 34 -5.80 43.90 7.32
N ARG A 35 -5.19 43.02 6.53
CA ARG A 35 -4.59 43.40 5.23
C ARG A 35 -5.63 44.03 4.31
N LYS A 36 -6.86 43.50 4.29
CA LYS A 36 -7.95 44.02 3.47
C LYS A 36 -8.38 45.43 3.89
N THR A 37 -8.45 45.74 5.18
CA THR A 37 -8.83 47.09 5.65
C THR A 37 -7.80 48.17 5.28
N LEU A 38 -6.52 47.81 5.10
CA LEU A 38 -5.44 48.74 4.79
C LEU A 38 -5.11 48.84 3.29
N MET A 39 -5.08 47.72 2.58
CA MET A 39 -4.55 47.64 1.20
C MET A 39 -5.61 47.60 0.09
N ASP A 40 -6.90 47.51 0.41
CA ASP A 40 -7.97 47.49 -0.60
C ASP A 40 -7.96 48.77 -1.46
N ALA A 41 -8.01 48.60 -2.77
CA ALA A 41 -8.01 49.70 -3.74
C ALA A 41 -9.25 50.60 -3.65
N LYS A 42 -10.37 50.11 -3.12
CA LYS A 42 -11.62 50.89 -3.01
C LYS A 42 -11.72 51.66 -1.69
N ASN A 43 -11.46 50.99 -0.57
CA ASN A 43 -11.72 51.49 0.79
C ASN A 43 -10.50 51.46 1.73
N GLY A 44 -9.34 50.98 1.27
CA GLY A 44 -8.16 50.85 2.12
C GLY A 44 -7.46 52.18 2.34
N GLN A 45 -6.84 52.36 3.50
CA GLN A 45 -6.06 53.58 3.83
C GLN A 45 -4.94 53.82 2.80
N ILE A 46 -4.18 52.79 2.42
CA ILE A 46 -3.11 52.89 1.40
C ILE A 46 -3.70 53.02 -0.02
N GLY A 47 -4.83 52.36 -0.28
CA GLY A 47 -5.56 52.48 -1.56
C GLY A 47 -6.15 53.88 -1.80
N SER A 48 -6.54 54.57 -0.74
CA SER A 48 -7.06 55.94 -0.79
C SER A 48 -5.96 56.96 -1.10
N LEU A 49 -4.77 56.80 -0.50
CA LEU A 49 -3.57 57.58 -0.83
C LEU A 49 -3.17 57.42 -2.32
N MET A 50 -3.32 56.23 -2.89
CA MET A 50 -3.10 56.00 -4.33
C MET A 50 -4.12 56.73 -5.22
N LYS A 51 -5.36 56.91 -4.78
CA LYS A 51 -6.38 57.70 -5.52
C LYS A 51 -6.12 59.20 -5.45
N GLU A 52 -5.62 59.69 -4.30
CA GLU A 52 -5.27 61.10 -4.10
C GLU A 52 -4.13 61.56 -5.02
N MET A 53 -3.27 60.64 -5.47
CA MET A 53 -2.24 60.89 -6.49
C MET A 53 -2.78 61.52 -7.78
N GLY A 54 -4.05 61.28 -8.15
CA GLY A 54 -4.70 61.89 -9.31
C GLY A 54 -4.86 63.41 -9.22
N LYS A 55 -4.84 63.97 -8.00
CA LYS A 55 -5.04 65.41 -7.71
C LYS A 55 -3.73 66.22 -7.63
N ILE A 56 -2.58 65.57 -7.76
CA ILE A 56 -1.25 66.17 -7.52
C ILE A 56 -0.66 66.75 -8.83
N PRO A 57 0.10 67.87 -8.77
CA PRO A 57 0.83 68.41 -9.92
C PRO A 57 1.81 67.39 -10.53
N ASN A 58 1.98 67.41 -11.86
CA ASN A 58 2.81 66.43 -12.58
C ASN A 58 4.27 66.38 -12.11
N GLU A 59 4.80 67.48 -11.57
CA GLU A 59 6.18 67.59 -11.06
C GLU A 59 6.39 66.81 -9.75
N LEU A 60 5.35 66.68 -8.90
CA LEU A 60 5.42 66.02 -7.58
C LEU A 60 4.85 64.60 -7.59
N LYS A 61 4.12 64.22 -8.65
CA LYS A 61 3.50 62.89 -8.80
C LYS A 61 4.50 61.74 -8.75
N ALA A 62 5.68 61.90 -9.35
CA ALA A 62 6.69 60.85 -9.38
C ALA A 62 7.24 60.52 -7.99
N GLU A 63 7.53 61.54 -7.18
CA GLU A 63 8.06 61.35 -5.82
C GLU A 63 6.98 60.85 -4.86
N TYR A 64 5.74 61.35 -4.99
CA TYR A 64 4.58 60.88 -4.23
C TYR A 64 4.29 59.40 -4.49
N GLY A 65 4.21 58.99 -5.77
CA GLY A 65 3.94 57.61 -6.15
C GLY A 65 5.04 56.64 -5.69
N LYS A 66 6.30 57.09 -5.67
CA LYS A 66 7.43 56.29 -5.15
C LYS A 66 7.27 56.02 -3.64
N LYS A 67 7.01 57.05 -2.83
CA LYS A 67 6.83 56.90 -1.37
C LYS A 67 5.62 56.02 -1.01
N VAL A 68 4.52 56.13 -1.77
CA VAL A 68 3.31 55.31 -1.55
C VAL A 68 3.51 53.86 -2.02
N ASN A 69 4.24 53.62 -3.11
CA ASN A 69 4.59 52.24 -3.50
C ASN A 69 5.60 51.60 -2.54
N GLU A 70 6.54 52.36 -1.98
CA GLU A 70 7.46 51.87 -0.96
C GLU A 70 6.71 51.43 0.31
N ILE A 71 5.73 52.21 0.78
CA ILE A 71 4.92 51.82 1.94
C ILE A 71 4.09 50.57 1.66
N LYS A 72 3.50 50.51 0.45
CA LYS A 72 2.67 49.40 0.04
C LYS A 72 3.47 48.10 -0.03
N ASN A 73 4.67 48.16 -0.62
CA ASN A 73 5.56 47.00 -0.73
C ASN A 73 6.10 46.58 0.64
N TRP A 74 6.44 47.53 1.51
CA TRP A 74 6.85 47.24 2.88
C TRP A 74 5.73 46.57 3.67
N ALA A 75 4.52 47.12 3.65
CA ALA A 75 3.35 46.57 4.35
C ALA A 75 3.02 45.17 3.82
N GLN A 76 3.06 44.98 2.50
CA GLN A 76 2.88 43.68 1.86
C GLN A 76 3.87 42.64 2.39
N ALA A 77 5.16 42.98 2.45
CA ALA A 77 6.20 42.10 2.96
C ALA A 77 5.99 41.76 4.45
N GLN A 78 5.56 42.72 5.27
CA GLN A 78 5.26 42.46 6.69
C GLN A 78 4.06 41.52 6.87
N PHE A 79 2.97 41.75 6.11
CA PHE A 79 1.81 40.85 6.15
C PHE A 79 2.16 39.45 5.69
N ASP A 80 2.93 39.30 4.60
CA ASP A 80 3.32 37.99 4.09
C ASP A 80 4.23 37.25 5.08
N ALA A 81 5.15 37.94 5.76
CA ALA A 81 6.01 37.34 6.78
C ALA A 81 5.22 36.84 8.00
N VAL A 82 4.27 37.64 8.50
CA VAL A 82 3.45 37.25 9.67
C VAL A 82 2.45 36.15 9.29
N ASP A 83 1.85 36.23 8.11
CA ASP A 83 0.95 35.19 7.60
C ASP A 83 1.67 33.85 7.43
N ALA A 84 2.87 33.84 6.86
CA ALA A 84 3.68 32.63 6.72
C ALA A 84 3.99 31.99 8.09
N ARG A 85 4.42 32.80 9.06
CA ARG A 85 4.71 32.32 10.43
C ARG A 85 3.48 31.73 11.12
N LEU A 86 2.32 32.38 11.00
CA LEU A 86 1.09 31.90 11.62
C LEU A 86 0.57 30.63 10.94
N LYS A 87 0.65 30.55 9.60
CA LYS A 87 0.30 29.33 8.85
C LYS A 87 1.16 28.14 9.25
N GLU A 88 2.46 28.34 9.41
CA GLU A 88 3.37 27.27 9.84
C GLU A 88 3.03 26.79 11.26
N ALA A 89 2.73 27.72 12.18
CA ALA A 89 2.32 27.38 13.54
C ALA A 89 0.95 26.65 13.58
N GLU A 90 -0.04 27.12 12.82
CA GLU A 90 -1.34 26.48 12.67
C GLU A 90 -1.21 25.07 12.08
N MET A 91 -0.36 24.91 11.05
CA MET A 91 -0.08 23.62 10.41
C MET A 91 0.60 22.65 11.38
N LYS A 92 1.60 23.10 12.13
CA LYS A 92 2.29 22.26 13.13
C LYS A 92 1.32 21.77 14.21
N LYS A 93 0.47 22.67 14.73
CA LYS A 93 -0.57 22.33 15.69
C LYS A 93 -1.55 21.29 15.12
N ARG A 94 -1.92 21.43 13.84
CA ARG A 94 -2.77 20.46 13.16
C ARG A 94 -2.10 19.10 13.06
N TYR A 95 -0.82 19.03 12.67
CA TYR A 95 -0.05 17.78 12.62
C TYR A 95 0.05 17.10 13.99
N GLU A 96 0.29 17.86 15.06
CA GLU A 96 0.31 17.32 16.42
C GLU A 96 -1.07 16.77 16.84
N SER A 97 -2.16 17.43 16.45
CA SER A 97 -3.52 16.98 16.76
C SER A 97 -3.99 15.78 15.94
N GLU A 98 -3.50 15.64 14.71
CA GLU A 98 -3.81 14.55 13.79
C GLU A 98 -2.76 13.41 13.87
N ALA A 99 -1.81 13.50 14.79
CA ALA A 99 -0.79 12.48 14.99
C ALA A 99 -1.45 11.19 15.46
N ILE A 100 -1.36 10.15 14.61
CA ILE A 100 -1.81 8.80 14.91
C ILE A 100 -0.61 7.88 15.09
N ASP A 101 -0.78 6.84 15.91
CA ASP A 101 0.20 5.78 16.04
C ASP A 101 0.10 4.83 14.83
N VAL A 102 1.04 4.99 13.89
CA VAL A 102 1.12 4.16 12.67
C VAL A 102 1.56 2.71 12.95
N THR A 103 1.98 2.40 14.18
CA THR A 103 2.35 1.03 14.59
C THR A 103 1.18 0.24 15.15
N LEU A 104 0.03 0.87 15.37
CA LEU A 104 -1.16 0.19 15.85
C LEU A 104 -1.54 -0.98 14.93
N PRO A 105 -1.83 -2.17 15.50
CA PRO A 105 -2.27 -3.30 14.72
C PRO A 105 -3.62 -3.00 14.08
N SER A 106 -3.69 -3.08 12.76
CA SER A 106 -4.95 -3.01 12.01
C SER A 106 -5.67 -4.36 12.05
N GLU A 107 -7.00 -4.35 12.05
CA GLU A 107 -7.77 -5.56 11.77
C GLU A 107 -7.49 -6.04 10.34
N LYS A 108 -6.81 -7.18 10.22
CA LYS A 108 -6.51 -7.83 8.94
C LYS A 108 -7.29 -9.13 8.83
N PRO A 109 -7.81 -9.49 7.65
CA PRO A 109 -8.35 -10.82 7.46
C PRO A 109 -7.25 -11.85 7.72
N ALA A 110 -7.61 -12.95 8.40
CA ALA A 110 -6.69 -14.04 8.64
C ALA A 110 -6.21 -14.63 7.30
N LYS A 111 -4.90 -14.84 7.16
CA LYS A 111 -4.35 -15.56 6.01
C LYS A 111 -4.54 -17.06 6.23
N GLY A 112 -5.02 -17.76 5.20
CA GLY A 112 -5.04 -19.22 5.19
C GLY A 112 -3.63 -19.80 5.06
N ASN A 113 -3.44 -21.03 5.53
CA ASN A 113 -2.20 -21.78 5.39
C ASN A 113 -2.44 -23.07 4.59
N LEU A 114 -1.44 -23.50 3.84
CA LEU A 114 -1.45 -24.81 3.19
C LEU A 114 -1.22 -25.91 4.22
N HIS A 115 -1.86 -27.05 4.03
CA HIS A 115 -1.59 -28.24 4.84
C HIS A 115 -0.10 -28.65 4.71
N PRO A 116 0.58 -29.09 5.79
CA PRO A 116 1.99 -29.49 5.74
C PRO A 116 2.32 -30.49 4.62
N ASN A 117 1.50 -31.54 4.44
CA ASN A 117 1.67 -32.49 3.33
C ASN A 117 1.63 -31.83 1.96
N THR A 118 0.76 -30.83 1.76
CA THR A 118 0.71 -30.07 0.50
C THR A 118 1.99 -29.26 0.29
N GLN A 119 2.54 -28.66 1.34
CA GLN A 119 3.78 -27.90 1.26
C GLN A 119 4.95 -28.80 0.86
N VAL A 120 5.11 -29.95 1.53
CA VAL A 120 6.18 -30.92 1.23
C VAL A 120 6.01 -31.51 -0.16
N ARG A 121 4.78 -31.89 -0.55
CA ARG A 121 4.49 -32.39 -1.90
C ARG A 121 4.90 -31.37 -2.96
N ASN A 122 4.54 -30.10 -2.80
CA ASN A 122 4.89 -29.05 -3.75
C ASN A 122 6.41 -28.87 -3.83
N GLN A 123 7.12 -28.89 -2.70
CA GLN A 123 8.59 -28.82 -2.68
C GLN A 123 9.24 -29.97 -3.47
N ILE A 124 8.77 -31.20 -3.28
CA ILE A 124 9.27 -32.38 -4.02
C ILE A 124 8.99 -32.20 -5.52
N VAL A 125 7.76 -31.79 -5.87
CA VAL A 125 7.38 -31.54 -7.27
C VAL A 125 8.26 -30.48 -7.92
N ASP A 126 8.54 -29.38 -7.22
CA ASP A 126 9.38 -28.30 -7.73
C ASP A 126 10.83 -28.76 -7.98
N ILE A 127 11.39 -29.55 -7.06
CA ILE A 127 12.75 -30.11 -7.19
C ILE A 127 12.84 -30.98 -8.45
N PHE A 128 11.97 -31.98 -8.59
CA PHE A 128 12.02 -32.91 -9.73
C PHE A 128 11.60 -32.25 -11.04
N GLY A 129 10.64 -31.32 -10.99
CA GLY A 129 10.25 -30.49 -12.13
C GLY A 129 11.43 -29.70 -12.69
N SER A 130 12.27 -29.12 -11.81
CA SER A 130 13.50 -28.41 -12.22
C SER A 130 14.53 -29.32 -12.91
N MET A 131 14.50 -30.63 -12.64
CA MET A 131 15.35 -31.65 -13.28
C MET A 131 14.75 -32.19 -14.59
N GLY A 132 13.59 -31.70 -15.02
CA GLY A 132 12.90 -32.11 -16.24
C GLY A 132 12.04 -33.37 -16.09
N PHE A 133 11.62 -33.73 -14.87
CA PHE A 133 10.60 -34.75 -14.65
C PHE A 133 9.21 -34.16 -14.88
N GLN A 134 8.33 -34.94 -15.51
CA GLN A 134 6.92 -34.60 -15.66
C GLN A 134 6.12 -35.13 -14.48
N ILE A 135 5.03 -34.44 -14.11
CA ILE A 135 4.11 -34.89 -13.06
C ILE A 135 3.00 -35.71 -13.70
N PHE A 136 2.79 -36.93 -13.21
CA PHE A 136 1.65 -37.76 -13.59
C PHE A 136 0.77 -38.02 -12.35
N GLU A 137 -0.53 -37.78 -12.46
CA GLU A 137 -1.50 -38.13 -11.42
C GLU A 137 -2.50 -39.13 -12.00
N GLY A 138 -2.53 -40.34 -11.43
CA GLY A 138 -3.46 -41.40 -11.80
C GLY A 138 -4.68 -41.48 -10.89
N THR A 139 -5.61 -42.37 -11.22
CA THR A 139 -6.81 -42.65 -10.41
C THR A 139 -6.45 -43.25 -9.05
N GLU A 140 -7.28 -42.98 -8.04
CA GLU A 140 -7.15 -43.54 -6.69
C GLU A 140 -7.75 -44.95 -6.58
N ILE A 141 -8.81 -45.22 -7.34
CA ILE A 141 -9.33 -46.57 -7.58
C ILE A 141 -8.55 -47.17 -8.74
N GLU A 142 -8.04 -48.38 -8.54
CA GLU A 142 -7.21 -49.08 -9.49
C GLU A 142 -7.62 -50.54 -9.63
N THR A 143 -7.21 -51.16 -10.73
CA THR A 143 -7.38 -52.60 -10.92
C THR A 143 -6.28 -53.39 -10.21
N ASP A 144 -6.58 -54.63 -9.85
CA ASP A 144 -5.60 -55.59 -9.34
C ASP A 144 -4.40 -55.80 -10.29
N TYR A 145 -4.64 -55.69 -11.60
CA TYR A 145 -3.59 -55.78 -12.60
C TYR A 145 -2.55 -54.67 -12.43
N TYR A 146 -2.97 -53.41 -12.47
CA TYR A 146 -2.04 -52.26 -12.41
C TYR A 146 -1.44 -52.05 -11.02
N ASN A 147 -2.18 -52.34 -9.94
CA ASN A 147 -1.66 -52.14 -8.59
C ASN A 147 -0.67 -53.24 -8.16
N PHE A 148 -0.77 -54.45 -8.72
CA PHE A 148 0.05 -55.60 -8.31
C PHE A 148 0.63 -56.42 -9.48
N THR A 149 -0.20 -56.97 -10.36
CA THR A 149 0.24 -57.96 -11.36
C THR A 149 1.33 -57.40 -12.30
N ALA A 150 1.14 -56.18 -12.80
CA ALA A 150 2.09 -55.50 -13.67
C ALA A 150 3.42 -55.15 -12.96
N LEU A 151 3.43 -55.16 -11.63
CA LEU A 151 4.60 -54.94 -10.79
C LEU A 151 5.25 -56.26 -10.33
N ASN A 152 4.95 -57.35 -11.03
CA ASN A 152 5.50 -58.68 -10.76
C ASN A 152 5.13 -59.24 -9.38
N ILE A 153 3.95 -58.87 -8.86
CA ILE A 153 3.39 -59.40 -7.62
C ILE A 153 2.25 -60.36 -8.03
N PRO A 154 2.40 -61.69 -7.99
CA PRO A 154 1.34 -62.64 -8.38
C PRO A 154 0.21 -62.76 -7.32
N GLN A 155 -0.90 -63.41 -7.67
CA GLN A 155 -2.12 -63.51 -6.83
C GLN A 155 -1.90 -64.13 -5.44
N ASP A 156 -0.98 -65.07 -5.35
CA ASP A 156 -0.61 -65.80 -4.14
C ASP A 156 0.46 -65.07 -3.29
N HIS A 157 0.86 -63.86 -3.70
CA HIS A 157 1.89 -63.11 -3.01
C HIS A 157 1.34 -62.47 -1.71
N PRO A 158 2.06 -62.58 -0.56
CA PRO A 158 1.62 -62.00 0.71
C PRO A 158 1.31 -60.50 0.67
N ALA A 159 1.98 -59.73 -0.19
CA ALA A 159 1.71 -58.29 -0.37
C ALA A 159 0.30 -57.96 -0.92
N ARG A 160 -0.50 -58.96 -1.30
CA ARG A 160 -1.90 -58.79 -1.73
C ARG A 160 -2.92 -59.08 -0.62
N ASP A 161 -2.45 -59.31 0.61
CA ASP A 161 -3.29 -59.66 1.75
C ASP A 161 -4.48 -58.68 1.88
N MET A 162 -5.65 -59.24 2.13
CA MET A 162 -6.89 -58.48 2.35
C MET A 162 -6.80 -57.59 3.58
N GLN A 163 -5.92 -57.91 4.54
CA GLN A 163 -5.73 -57.09 5.73
C GLN A 163 -5.12 -55.72 5.43
N ASP A 164 -4.33 -55.59 4.36
CA ASP A 164 -3.58 -54.36 4.06
C ASP A 164 -4.20 -53.55 2.91
N THR A 165 -5.16 -54.13 2.16
CA THR A 165 -5.70 -53.56 0.92
C THR A 165 -7.22 -53.40 0.96
N PHE A 166 -7.71 -52.20 0.65
CA PHE A 166 -9.15 -51.95 0.51
C PHE A 166 -9.66 -52.42 -0.86
N TYR A 167 -10.26 -53.61 -0.90
CA TYR A 167 -10.96 -54.12 -2.08
C TYR A 167 -12.39 -53.55 -2.15
N LEU A 168 -12.77 -53.01 -3.31
CA LEU A 168 -14.10 -52.42 -3.55
C LEU A 168 -15.05 -53.42 -4.21
N SER A 169 -14.52 -54.24 -5.13
CA SER A 169 -15.22 -55.31 -5.82
C SER A 169 -14.19 -56.27 -6.44
N PRO A 170 -14.57 -57.44 -6.99
CA PRO A 170 -13.62 -58.32 -7.66
C PRO A 170 -12.83 -57.58 -8.75
N GLY A 171 -11.50 -57.51 -8.58
CA GLY A 171 -10.58 -56.85 -9.51
C GLY A 171 -10.40 -55.34 -9.34
N PHE A 172 -11.13 -54.68 -8.43
CA PHE A 172 -11.01 -53.24 -8.13
C PHE A 172 -10.69 -52.98 -6.67
N LEU A 173 -9.77 -52.05 -6.41
CA LEU A 173 -9.27 -51.70 -5.08
C LEU A 173 -8.89 -50.22 -5.00
N LEU A 174 -8.72 -49.70 -3.78
CA LEU A 174 -8.02 -48.42 -3.57
C LEU A 174 -6.51 -48.67 -3.64
N ARG A 175 -5.80 -47.89 -4.46
CA ARG A 175 -4.37 -48.14 -4.72
C ARG A 175 -3.55 -48.06 -3.44
N THR A 176 -2.64 -49.01 -3.27
CA THR A 176 -1.74 -49.09 -2.09
C THR A 176 -0.42 -48.35 -2.29
N GLN A 177 -0.16 -47.94 -3.54
CA GLN A 177 1.04 -47.26 -4.02
C GLN A 177 0.75 -46.50 -5.33
N THR A 178 1.57 -45.49 -5.67
CA THR A 178 1.42 -44.74 -6.93
C THR A 178 2.11 -45.40 -8.14
N SER A 179 2.68 -46.58 -7.95
CA SER A 179 3.35 -47.39 -9.00
C SER A 179 2.44 -47.74 -10.17
N ALA A 180 1.13 -47.85 -9.95
CA ALA A 180 0.15 -48.07 -11.03
C ALA A 180 0.23 -46.96 -12.09
N GLY A 181 0.39 -45.69 -11.68
CA GLY A 181 0.57 -44.58 -12.60
C GLY A 181 1.83 -44.70 -13.46
N GLN A 182 2.88 -45.34 -12.94
CA GLN A 182 4.11 -45.58 -13.69
C GLN A 182 3.87 -46.59 -14.81
N ILE A 183 3.12 -47.66 -14.55
CA ILE A 183 2.73 -48.65 -15.55
C ILE A 183 1.89 -48.00 -16.65
N HIS A 184 0.87 -47.22 -16.28
CA HIS A 184 0.04 -46.48 -17.25
C HIS A 184 0.88 -45.60 -18.17
N VAL A 185 1.88 -44.89 -17.62
CA VAL A 185 2.78 -44.06 -18.46
C VAL A 185 3.64 -44.95 -19.37
N MET A 186 4.22 -46.03 -18.86
CA MET A 186 5.09 -46.92 -19.64
C MET A 186 4.36 -47.65 -20.78
N GLU A 187 3.06 -47.92 -20.64
CA GLU A 187 2.25 -48.50 -21.71
C GLU A 187 1.91 -47.49 -22.81
N ASN A 188 1.72 -46.22 -22.43
CA ASN A 188 1.28 -45.16 -23.35
C ASN A 188 2.44 -44.34 -23.93
N GLN A 189 3.66 -44.48 -23.40
CA GLN A 189 4.83 -43.72 -23.80
C GLN A 189 6.06 -44.61 -23.96
N LYS A 190 6.83 -44.40 -25.03
CA LYS A 190 8.13 -45.05 -25.22
C LYS A 190 9.26 -44.29 -24.50
N PRO A 191 10.33 -44.98 -24.06
CA PRO A 191 11.52 -44.33 -23.53
C PRO A 191 12.10 -43.25 -24.47
N PRO A 192 12.69 -42.17 -23.93
CA PRO A 192 12.95 -41.92 -22.51
C PRO A 192 11.72 -41.44 -21.72
N ILE A 193 11.57 -41.95 -20.49
CA ILE A 193 10.50 -41.58 -19.55
C ILE A 193 11.15 -40.96 -18.30
N LYS A 194 10.68 -39.79 -17.88
CA LYS A 194 11.06 -39.11 -16.64
C LYS A 194 9.81 -38.55 -15.99
N ILE A 195 9.25 -39.28 -15.02
CA ILE A 195 8.04 -38.87 -14.33
C ILE A 195 8.20 -38.96 -12.82
N ILE A 196 7.43 -38.14 -12.10
CA ILE A 196 7.08 -38.35 -10.70
C ILE A 196 5.57 -38.52 -10.60
N SER A 197 5.12 -39.38 -9.70
CA SER A 197 3.70 -39.68 -9.52
C SER A 197 3.27 -39.42 -8.08
N PRO A 198 3.08 -38.15 -7.66
CA PRO A 198 2.51 -37.84 -6.36
C PRO A 198 1.04 -38.26 -6.32
N GLY A 199 0.54 -38.61 -5.13
CA GLY A 199 -0.88 -38.91 -4.98
C GLY A 199 -1.19 -39.66 -3.69
N LYS A 200 -2.47 -39.69 -3.34
CA LYS A 200 -2.94 -40.43 -2.16
C LYS A 200 -2.90 -41.93 -2.39
N VAL A 201 -2.59 -42.67 -1.35
CA VAL A 201 -2.61 -44.13 -1.31
C VAL A 201 -3.33 -44.57 -0.06
N PHE A 202 -3.82 -45.81 -0.07
CA PHE A 202 -4.70 -46.32 0.97
C PHE A 202 -4.22 -47.68 1.44
N ARG A 203 -4.22 -47.88 2.76
CA ARG A 203 -3.91 -49.16 3.41
C ARG A 203 -4.82 -49.34 4.60
N SER A 204 -5.24 -50.57 4.89
CA SER A 204 -6.16 -50.83 5.99
C SER A 204 -5.45 -50.94 7.36
N ASP A 205 -4.59 -49.96 7.64
CA ASP A 205 -3.86 -49.81 8.91
C ASP A 205 -4.24 -48.48 9.58
N ASP A 206 -4.61 -48.51 10.86
CA ASP A 206 -4.96 -47.32 11.64
C ASP A 206 -4.39 -47.42 13.06
N ASP A 207 -3.32 -46.68 13.32
CA ASP A 207 -2.71 -46.56 14.64
C ASP A 207 -2.01 -45.19 14.82
N ALA A 208 -1.23 -45.00 15.87
CA ALA A 208 -0.58 -43.72 16.14
C ALA A 208 0.42 -43.26 15.06
N THR A 209 0.93 -44.18 14.25
CA THR A 209 1.92 -43.95 13.18
C THR A 209 1.39 -44.27 11.78
N HIS A 210 0.25 -44.95 11.68
CA HIS A 210 -0.38 -45.35 10.43
C HIS A 210 -1.73 -44.65 10.25
N SER A 211 -1.96 -44.11 9.06
CA SER A 211 -3.26 -43.60 8.66
C SER A 211 -3.76 -44.38 7.46
N PRO A 212 -5.06 -44.68 7.37
CA PRO A 212 -5.59 -45.46 6.26
C PRO A 212 -5.52 -44.75 4.91
N MET A 213 -5.18 -43.46 4.90
CA MET A 213 -4.94 -42.64 3.71
C MET A 213 -3.72 -41.74 3.93
N PHE A 214 -2.71 -41.82 3.06
CA PHE A 214 -1.50 -41.02 3.14
C PHE A 214 -0.96 -40.62 1.75
N THR A 215 0.07 -39.76 1.70
CA THR A 215 0.69 -39.20 0.49
C THR A 215 2.19 -39.12 0.68
#